data_AF-A0A8J2VQQ3-F1
#
_entry.id   AF-A0A8J2VQQ3-F1
#
_cell.length_a   1.000
_cell.length_b   1.000
_cell.length_c   1.000
_cell.angle_alpha   90.00
_cell.angle_beta   90.00
_cell.angle_gamma   90.00
#
_symmetry.space_group_name_H-M   'P 1'
#
loop_
_entity.id
_entity.type
_entity.pdbx_description
1 polymer ?
#
loop_
_entity_poly.entity_id
_entity_poly.type
_entity_poly.pdbx_seq_one_letter_code
_entity_poly.pdbx_strand_id
1 'polypeptide(L)'
;MKEHRTVKALLALRKLHETRAAERVVASEAALRAAERDAVDTRVQHKDYMTSLQEHERDILGSIHSKVMSPHELENIQDSLDAFKAQGNTLAKKVAKAQSSMRSRSNELRAAQEHLKQKQREHLKLETYDQELDAADEIRDLIITENDDADRAQTGKQYQLKPI
;
A
#
# COMPACT_ATOMS: atom_id res chain seq x y z
N MET A 1 29.24 20.42 14.68
CA MET A 1 28.55 20.15 15.98
C MET A 1 27.02 20.42 15.99
N LYS A 2 26.51 21.66 15.85
CA LYS A 2 25.05 21.92 15.88
C LYS A 2 24.31 21.36 14.64
N GLU A 3 24.94 21.43 13.48
CA GLU A 3 24.38 20.93 12.21
C GLU A 3 24.18 19.41 12.23
N HIS A 4 25.19 18.62 12.62
CA HIS A 4 25.05 17.17 12.81
C HIS A 4 23.92 16.78 13.76
N ARG A 5 23.72 17.52 14.87
CA ARG A 5 22.61 17.22 15.81
C ARG A 5 21.26 17.45 15.14
N THR A 6 21.12 18.50 14.34
CA THR A 6 19.90 18.80 13.58
C THR A 6 19.65 17.73 12.51
N VAL A 7 20.67 17.32 11.76
CA VAL A 7 20.57 16.28 10.73
C VAL A 7 20.17 14.93 11.33
N LYS A 8 20.80 14.53 12.44
CA LYS A 8 20.44 13.30 13.18
C LYS A 8 18.99 13.33 13.70
N ALA A 9 18.52 14.48 14.19
CA ALA A 9 17.12 14.64 14.59
C ALA A 9 16.15 14.50 13.40
N LEU A 10 16.50 15.08 12.24
CA LEU A 10 15.73 14.95 11.01
C LEU A 10 15.72 13.51 10.48
N LEU A 11 16.84 12.77 10.57
CA LEU A 11 16.91 11.36 10.20
C LEU A 11 15.98 10.49 11.05
N ALA A 12 15.98 10.70 12.38
CA ALA A 12 15.07 10.02 13.28
C ALA A 12 13.58 10.29 12.91
N LEU A 13 13.24 11.54 12.60
CA LEU A 13 11.90 11.91 12.14
C LEU A 13 11.54 11.25 10.80
N ARG A 14 12.47 11.23 9.83
CA ARG A 14 12.25 10.60 8.51
C ARG A 14 12.04 9.09 8.64
N LYS A 15 12.84 8.41 9.47
CA LYS A 15 12.68 6.99 9.76
C LYS A 15 11.32 6.68 10.40
N LEU A 16 10.84 7.54 11.29
CA LEU A 16 9.49 7.42 11.85
C LEU A 16 8.41 7.58 10.77
N HIS A 17 8.55 8.55 9.86
CA HIS A 17 7.61 8.73 8.76
C HIS A 17 7.62 7.57 7.76
N GLU A 18 8.79 6.98 7.48
CA GLU A 18 8.91 5.77 6.67
C GLU A 18 8.21 4.58 7.34
N THR A 19 8.43 4.38 8.63
CA THR A 19 7.78 3.32 9.41
C THR A 19 6.25 3.45 9.33
N ARG A 20 5.72 4.65 9.57
CA ARG A 20 4.28 4.93 9.43
C ARG A 20 3.75 4.72 8.00
N ALA A 21 4.56 5.02 6.98
CA ALA A 21 4.19 4.76 5.60
C ALA A 21 4.16 3.25 5.29
N ALA A 22 5.10 2.48 5.85
CA ALA A 22 5.12 1.02 5.73
C ALA A 22 3.92 0.37 6.43
N GLU A 23 3.58 0.82 7.65
CA GLU A 23 2.36 0.40 8.36
C GLU A 23 1.09 0.65 7.53
N ARG A 24 1.00 1.80 6.84
CA ARG A 24 -0.12 2.09 5.94
C ARG A 24 -0.18 1.12 4.75
N VAL A 25 0.96 0.73 4.17
CA VAL A 25 0.99 -0.28 3.10
C VAL A 25 0.44 -1.60 3.63
N VAL A 26 0.89 -2.05 4.79
CA VAL A 26 0.40 -3.30 5.42
C VAL A 26 -1.11 -3.25 5.66
N ALA A 27 -1.61 -2.13 6.18
CA ALA A 27 -3.05 -1.94 6.41
C ALA A 27 -3.86 -1.96 5.10
N SER A 28 -3.38 -1.28 4.05
CA SER A 28 -4.01 -1.28 2.73
C SER A 28 -3.99 -2.66 2.08
N GLU A 29 -2.92 -3.44 2.24
CA GLU A 29 -2.86 -4.82 1.77
C GLU A 29 -3.88 -5.71 2.48
N ALA A 30 -4.00 -5.59 3.80
CA ALA A 30 -4.99 -6.34 4.56
C ALA A 30 -6.42 -6.00 4.12
N ALA A 31 -6.70 -4.71 3.89
CA ALA A 31 -7.99 -4.25 3.38
C ALA A 31 -8.28 -4.77 1.96
N LEU A 32 -7.29 -4.81 1.08
CA LEU A 32 -7.41 -5.37 -0.26
C LEU A 32 -7.72 -6.88 -0.19
N ARG A 33 -6.97 -7.65 0.61
CA ARG A 33 -7.22 -9.10 0.78
C ARG A 33 -8.63 -9.38 1.31
N ALA A 34 -9.13 -8.55 2.22
CA ALA A 34 -10.51 -8.67 2.71
C ALA A 34 -11.54 -8.39 1.60
N ALA A 35 -11.32 -7.36 0.79
CA ALA A 35 -12.20 -7.03 -0.34
C ALA A 35 -12.16 -8.09 -1.45
N GLU A 36 -11.00 -8.70 -1.70
CA GLU A 36 -10.86 -9.82 -2.66
C GLU A 36 -11.66 -11.04 -2.22
N ARG A 37 -11.61 -11.40 -0.93
CA ARG A 37 -12.42 -12.50 -0.37
C ARG A 37 -13.91 -12.21 -0.51
N ASP A 38 -14.36 -11.02 -0.10
CA ASP A 38 -15.76 -10.62 -0.22
C ASP A 38 -16.26 -10.64 -1.68
N ALA A 39 -15.42 -10.22 -2.62
CA ALA A 39 -15.74 -10.27 -4.05
C ALA A 39 -15.84 -11.71 -4.59
N VAL A 40 -14.97 -12.62 -4.12
CA VAL A 40 -15.04 -14.04 -4.47
C VAL A 40 -16.31 -14.67 -3.89
N ASP A 41 -16.57 -14.49 -2.60
CA ASP A 41 -17.72 -15.06 -1.90
C ASP A 41 -19.04 -14.58 -2.53
N THR A 42 -19.16 -13.27 -2.77
CA THR A 42 -20.35 -12.70 -3.41
C THR A 42 -20.53 -13.22 -4.84
N ARG A 43 -19.44 -13.45 -5.58
CA ARG A 43 -19.49 -14.02 -6.94
C ARG A 43 -19.94 -15.48 -6.92
N VAL A 44 -19.45 -16.27 -5.97
CA VAL A 44 -19.87 -17.67 -5.79
C VAL A 44 -21.37 -17.72 -5.46
N GLN A 45 -21.83 -16.93 -4.49
CA GLN A 45 -23.25 -16.84 -4.15
C GLN A 45 -24.14 -16.47 -5.35
N HIS A 46 -23.72 -15.47 -6.14
CA HIS A 46 -24.44 -15.11 -7.35
C HIS A 46 -24.46 -16.25 -8.39
N LYS A 47 -23.35 -16.97 -8.56
CA LYS A 47 -23.27 -18.10 -9.49
C LYS A 47 -24.20 -19.22 -9.05
N ASP A 48 -24.13 -19.64 -7.79
CA ASP A 48 -24.95 -20.74 -7.24
C ASP A 48 -26.44 -20.39 -7.32
N TYR A 49 -26.78 -19.13 -7.07
CA TYR A 49 -28.13 -18.61 -7.24
C TYR A 49 -28.61 -18.68 -8.70
N MET A 50 -27.79 -18.25 -9.66
CA MET A 50 -28.15 -18.31 -11.08
C MET A 50 -28.30 -19.76 -11.58
N THR A 51 -27.50 -20.70 -11.07
CA THR A 51 -27.67 -22.12 -11.36
C THR A 51 -29.00 -22.63 -10.80
N SER A 52 -29.33 -22.29 -9.55
CA SER A 52 -30.61 -22.67 -8.94
C SER A 52 -31.81 -22.09 -9.69
N LEU A 53 -31.69 -20.85 -10.19
CA LEU A 53 -32.71 -20.22 -11.02
C LEU A 53 -32.90 -20.97 -12.36
N GLN A 54 -31.81 -21.36 -13.02
CA GLN A 54 -31.88 -22.12 -14.27
C GLN A 54 -32.52 -23.51 -14.08
N GLU A 55 -32.24 -24.16 -12.95
CA GLU A 55 -32.89 -25.42 -12.57
C GLU A 55 -34.38 -25.21 -12.32
N HIS A 56 -34.76 -24.17 -11.58
CA HIS A 56 -36.16 -23.82 -11.33
C HIS A 56 -36.92 -23.48 -12.62
N GLU A 57 -36.30 -22.71 -13.53
CA GLU A 57 -36.85 -22.41 -14.86
C GLU A 57 -37.08 -23.69 -15.68
N ARG A 58 -36.14 -24.64 -15.63
CA ARG A 58 -36.27 -25.94 -16.31
C ARG A 58 -37.43 -26.76 -15.72
N ASP A 59 -37.58 -26.80 -14.41
CA ASP A 59 -38.66 -27.53 -13.73
C ASP A 59 -40.04 -26.94 -14.03
N ILE A 60 -40.14 -25.61 -14.07
CA ILE A 60 -41.34 -24.88 -14.48
C ILE A 60 -41.70 -25.24 -15.93
N LEU A 61 -40.73 -25.17 -16.86
CA LEU A 61 -40.96 -25.51 -18.27
C LEU A 61 -41.42 -26.97 -18.44
N GLY A 62 -40.82 -27.90 -17.68
CA GLY A 62 -41.26 -29.29 -17.66
C GLY A 62 -42.69 -29.46 -17.14
N SER A 63 -43.07 -28.69 -16.12
CA SER A 63 -44.43 -28.70 -15.56
C SER A 63 -45.47 -28.15 -16.54
N ILE A 64 -45.17 -27.02 -17.20
CA ILE A 64 -46.02 -26.43 -18.25
C ILE A 64 -46.19 -27.39 -19.43
N HIS A 65 -45.13 -28.11 -19.81
CA HIS A 65 -45.20 -29.04 -20.93
C HIS A 65 -45.95 -30.34 -20.62
N SER A 66 -45.91 -30.79 -19.36
CA SER A 66 -46.47 -32.10 -18.96
C SER A 66 -47.93 -32.03 -18.48
N LYS A 67 -48.45 -30.86 -18.12
CA LYS A 67 -49.80 -30.69 -17.57
C LYS A 67 -50.50 -29.46 -18.16
N VAL A 68 -51.80 -29.57 -18.36
CA VAL A 68 -52.65 -28.39 -18.64
C VAL A 68 -52.78 -27.59 -17.34
N MET A 69 -52.14 -26.42 -17.30
CA MET A 69 -52.17 -25.53 -16.14
C MET A 69 -53.32 -24.53 -16.26
N SER A 70 -53.94 -24.21 -15.13
CA SER A 70 -54.92 -23.13 -15.06
C SER A 70 -54.24 -21.76 -15.20
N PRO A 71 -54.98 -20.72 -15.64
CA PRO A 71 -54.44 -19.36 -15.72
C PRO A 71 -53.85 -18.84 -14.40
N HIS A 72 -54.47 -19.21 -13.27
CA HIS A 72 -54.00 -18.80 -11.95
C HIS A 72 -52.67 -19.46 -11.55
N GLU A 73 -52.47 -20.73 -11.92
CA GLU A 73 -51.18 -21.39 -11.68
C GLU A 73 -50.05 -20.80 -12.53
N LEU A 74 -50.36 -20.38 -13.76
CA LEU A 74 -49.41 -19.68 -14.63
C LEU A 74 -49.02 -18.30 -14.07
N GLU A 75 -49.98 -17.56 -13.49
CA GLU A 75 -49.73 -16.28 -12.82
C GLU A 75 -48.81 -16.45 -11.61
N ASN A 76 -49.09 -17.44 -10.73
CA ASN A 76 -48.23 -17.72 -9.58
C ASN A 76 -46.80 -18.11 -9.98
N ILE A 77 -46.63 -18.85 -11.08
CA ILE A 77 -45.32 -19.18 -11.64
C ILE A 77 -44.59 -17.93 -12.15
N GLN A 78 -45.31 -17.05 -12.85
CA GLN A 78 -44.76 -15.80 -13.35
C GLN A 78 -44.26 -14.91 -12.21
N ASP A 79 -45.06 -14.76 -11.15
CA ASP A 79 -44.69 -14.00 -9.96
C ASP A 79 -43.44 -14.56 -9.27
N SER A 80 -43.36 -15.90 -9.16
CA SER A 80 -42.17 -16.58 -8.63
C SER A 80 -40.93 -16.27 -9.47
N LEU A 81 -41.02 -16.42 -10.80
CA LEU A 81 -39.91 -16.12 -11.72
C LEU A 81 -39.46 -14.67 -11.63
N ASP A 82 -40.39 -13.73 -11.53
CA ASP A 82 -40.06 -12.31 -11.41
C ASP A 82 -39.38 -12.01 -10.06
N ALA A 83 -39.81 -12.63 -8.97
CA ALA A 83 -39.14 -12.55 -7.67
C ALA A 83 -37.71 -13.12 -7.73
N PHE A 84 -37.54 -14.29 -8.37
CA PHE A 84 -36.21 -14.89 -8.54
C PHE A 84 -35.28 -13.99 -9.39
N LYS A 85 -35.78 -13.43 -10.49
CA LYS A 85 -35.01 -12.50 -11.33
C LYS A 85 -34.64 -11.23 -10.57
N ALA A 86 -35.55 -10.69 -9.74
CA ALA A 86 -35.28 -9.52 -8.91
C ALA A 86 -34.17 -9.77 -7.87
N GLN A 87 -34.17 -10.94 -7.22
CA GLN A 87 -33.10 -11.32 -6.31
C GLN A 87 -31.77 -11.59 -7.04
N GLY A 88 -31.80 -12.19 -8.24
CA GLY A 88 -30.62 -12.34 -9.09
C GLY A 88 -29.98 -10.99 -9.46
N ASN A 89 -30.80 -10.03 -9.86
CA ASN A 89 -30.37 -8.65 -10.12
C ASN A 89 -29.76 -7.97 -8.89
N THR A 90 -30.31 -8.25 -7.70
CA THR A 90 -29.77 -7.72 -6.43
C THR A 90 -28.39 -8.29 -6.13
N LEU A 91 -28.20 -9.60 -6.32
CA LEU A 91 -26.90 -10.25 -6.17
C LEU A 91 -25.89 -9.76 -7.22
N ALA A 92 -26.31 -9.56 -8.47
CA ALA A 92 -25.46 -8.99 -9.52
C ALA A 92 -24.96 -7.58 -9.14
N LYS A 93 -25.84 -6.73 -8.57
CA LYS A 93 -25.45 -5.41 -8.03
C LYS A 93 -24.45 -5.53 -6.88
N LYS A 94 -24.60 -6.51 -5.98
CA LYS A 94 -23.64 -6.77 -4.91
C LYS A 94 -22.28 -7.19 -5.48
N VAL A 95 -22.23 -8.07 -6.48
CA VAL A 95 -20.99 -8.45 -7.19
C VAL A 95 -20.30 -7.21 -7.77
N ALA A 96 -21.05 -6.36 -8.48
CA ALA A 96 -20.50 -5.14 -9.06
C ALA A 96 -19.94 -4.19 -7.99
N LYS A 97 -20.63 -4.04 -6.86
CA LYS A 97 -20.16 -3.25 -5.72
C LYS A 97 -18.88 -3.81 -5.11
N ALA A 98 -18.80 -5.13 -4.90
CA ALA A 98 -17.61 -5.78 -4.35
C ALA A 98 -16.40 -5.63 -5.29
N GLN A 99 -16.60 -5.79 -6.60
CA GLN A 99 -15.55 -5.56 -7.60
C GLN A 99 -15.07 -4.10 -7.62
N SER A 100 -15.99 -3.14 -7.52
CA SER A 100 -15.65 -1.71 -7.44
C SER A 100 -14.85 -1.42 -6.16
N SER A 101 -15.24 -2.00 -5.03
CA SER A 101 -14.51 -1.87 -3.77
C SER A 101 -13.09 -2.43 -3.87
N MET A 102 -12.92 -3.62 -4.44
CA MET A 102 -11.61 -4.23 -4.68
C MET A 102 -10.71 -3.33 -5.54
N ARG A 103 -11.24 -2.74 -6.62
CA ARG A 103 -10.49 -1.77 -7.44
C ARG A 103 -10.08 -0.53 -6.65
N SER A 104 -10.98 0.02 -5.83
CA SER A 104 -10.67 1.15 -4.95
C SER A 104 -9.53 0.82 -3.99
N ARG A 105 -9.61 -0.34 -3.30
CA ARG A 105 -8.56 -0.80 -2.38
C ARG A 105 -7.23 -1.06 -3.07
N SER A 106 -7.25 -1.57 -4.30
CA SER A 106 -6.04 -1.74 -5.11
C SER A 106 -5.38 -0.40 -5.43
N ASN A 107 -6.16 0.63 -5.75
CA ASN A 107 -5.63 1.98 -5.99
C ASN A 107 -5.08 2.60 -4.70
N GLU A 108 -5.75 2.41 -3.56
CA GLU A 108 -5.27 2.87 -2.24
C GLU A 108 -3.95 2.19 -1.86
N LEU A 109 -3.80 0.88 -2.10
CA LEU A 109 -2.56 0.16 -1.87
C LEU A 109 -1.43 0.71 -2.75
N ARG A 110 -1.70 0.95 -4.03
CA ARG A 110 -0.72 1.54 -4.94
C ARG A 110 -0.27 2.93 -4.46
N ALA A 111 -1.22 3.78 -4.07
CA ALA A 111 -0.90 5.11 -3.54
C ALA A 111 -0.07 5.03 -2.24
N ALA A 112 -0.38 4.08 -1.35
CA ALA A 112 0.41 3.85 -0.13
C ALA A 112 1.85 3.40 -0.44
N GLN A 113 2.02 2.51 -1.43
CA GLN A 113 3.35 2.05 -1.87
C GLN A 113 4.15 3.18 -2.52
N GLU A 114 3.51 4.03 -3.34
CA GLU A 114 4.16 5.20 -3.94
C GLU A 114 4.59 6.21 -2.86
N HIS A 115 3.74 6.44 -1.86
CA HIS A 115 4.07 7.29 -0.72
C HIS A 115 5.24 6.72 0.11
N LEU A 116 5.27 5.40 0.36
CA LEU A 116 6.41 4.75 1.04
C LEU A 116 7.71 4.94 0.26
N LYS A 117 7.70 4.70 -1.06
CA LYS A 117 8.87 4.93 -1.93
C LYS A 117 9.35 6.38 -1.88
N GLN A 118 8.43 7.34 -1.80
CA GLN A 118 8.79 8.74 -1.62
C GLN A 118 9.50 8.97 -0.27
N LYS A 119 9.00 8.39 0.82
CA LYS A 119 9.64 8.52 2.15
C LYS A 119 11.01 7.88 2.21
N GLN A 120 11.20 6.72 1.58
CA GLN A 120 12.50 6.07 1.43
C GLN A 120 13.51 6.94 0.68
N ARG A 121 13.08 7.59 -0.41
CA ARG A 121 13.93 8.53 -1.16
C ARG A 121 14.31 9.76 -0.33
N GLU A 122 13.37 10.30 0.44
CA GLU A 122 13.62 11.43 1.35
C GLU A 122 14.59 11.06 2.47
N HIS A 123 14.47 9.86 3.04
CA HIS A 123 15.38 9.33 4.04
C HIS A 123 16.80 9.15 3.48
N LEU A 124 16.93 8.48 2.33
CA LEU A 124 18.23 8.24 1.68
C LEU A 124 18.97 9.55 1.34
N LYS A 125 18.25 10.56 0.83
CA LYS A 125 18.86 11.88 0.55
C LYS A 125 19.48 12.51 1.79
N LEU A 126 18.81 12.39 2.94
CA LEU A 126 19.30 12.96 4.18
C LEU A 126 20.44 12.13 4.77
N GLU A 127 20.41 10.82 4.58
CA GLU A 127 21.49 9.91 4.98
C GLU A 127 22.77 10.18 4.19
N THR A 128 22.67 10.38 2.87
CA THR A 128 23.81 10.82 2.04
C THR A 128 24.36 12.17 2.51
N TYR A 129 23.48 13.12 2.85
CA TYR A 129 23.91 14.42 3.36
C TYR A 129 24.63 14.34 4.72
N ASP A 130 24.18 13.46 5.63
CA ASP A 130 24.86 13.20 6.91
C ASP A 130 26.28 12.62 6.68
N GLN A 131 26.41 11.70 5.73
CA GLN A 131 27.71 11.12 5.34
C GLN A 131 28.66 12.17 4.71
N GLU A 132 28.14 13.06 3.87
CA GLU A 132 28.91 14.16 3.28
C GLU A 132 29.41 15.14 4.34
N LEU A 133 28.60 15.42 5.37
CA LEU A 133 29.00 16.24 6.50
C LEU A 133 30.08 15.57 7.35
N ASP A 134 29.93 14.28 7.65
CA ASP A 134 30.93 13.52 8.41
C ASP A 134 32.28 13.52 7.66
N ALA A 135 32.27 13.28 6.35
CA ALA A 135 33.47 13.34 5.51
C ALA A 135 34.11 14.74 5.46
N ALA A 136 33.30 15.80 5.47
CA ALA A 136 33.79 17.18 5.48
C ALA A 136 34.45 17.54 6.82
N ASP A 137 33.91 17.07 7.95
CA ASP A 137 34.51 17.25 9.27
C ASP A 137 35.83 16.45 9.38
N GLU A 138 35.90 15.22 8.84
CA GLU A 138 37.16 14.45 8.77
C GLU A 138 38.26 15.17 7.97
N ILE A 139 37.93 15.73 6.80
CA ILE A 139 38.87 16.52 5.99
C ILE A 139 39.34 17.76 6.76
N ARG A 140 38.42 18.44 7.47
CA ARG A 140 38.78 19.61 8.27
C ARG A 140 39.79 19.22 9.36
N ASP A 141 39.54 18.15 10.10
CA ASP A 141 40.41 17.70 11.19
C ASP A 141 41.81 17.32 10.69
N LEU A 142 41.91 16.69 9.50
CA LEU A 142 43.19 16.43 8.84
C LEU A 142 43.94 17.71 8.50
N ILE A 143 43.25 18.72 7.93
CA ILE A 143 43.87 20.01 7.57
C ILE A 143 44.40 20.75 8.82
N ILE A 144 43.68 20.75 9.95
CA ILE A 144 44.20 21.43 11.15
C ILE A 144 45.42 20.68 11.71
N THR A 145 45.39 19.34 11.67
CA THR A 145 46.49 18.50 12.17
C THR A 145 47.76 18.72 11.33
N GLU A 146 47.64 18.74 10.00
CA GLU A 146 48.79 19.03 9.12
C GLU A 146 49.37 20.43 9.32
N ASN A 147 48.52 21.44 9.55
CA ASN A 147 48.99 22.79 9.84
C ASN A 147 49.66 22.91 11.21
N ASP A 148 49.11 22.26 12.24
CA ASP A 148 49.70 22.23 13.58
C ASP A 148 51.08 21.56 13.57
N ASP A 149 51.25 20.49 12.80
CA ASP A 149 52.53 19.81 12.64
C ASP A 149 53.53 20.63 11.82
N ALA A 150 53.07 21.37 10.80
CA ALA A 150 53.90 22.30 10.04
C ALA A 150 54.40 23.48 10.91
N ASP A 151 53.54 24.03 11.77
CA ASP A 151 53.87 25.12 12.70
C ASP A 151 54.84 24.66 13.80
N ARG A 152 54.67 23.43 14.32
CA ARG A 152 55.65 22.80 15.24
C ARG A 152 57.01 22.57 14.57
N ALA A 153 57.03 22.14 13.30
CA ALA A 153 58.26 21.94 12.55
C ALA A 153 59.01 23.26 12.27
N GLN A 154 58.30 24.36 12.05
CA GLN A 154 58.90 25.70 11.89
C GLN A 154 59.44 26.25 13.21
N THR A 155 58.67 26.18 14.29
CA THR A 155 59.09 26.67 15.62
C THR A 155 60.26 25.85 16.17
N GLY A 156 60.27 24.53 15.98
CA GLY A 156 61.39 23.66 16.36
C GLY A 156 62.72 24.00 15.66
N LYS A 157 62.67 24.54 14.43
CA LYS A 157 63.87 25.03 13.71
C LYS A 157 64.32 26.42 14.17
N GLN A 158 63.41 27.26 14.67
CA GLN A 158 63.75 28.59 15.19
C GLN A 158 64.57 28.54 16.49
N TYR A 159 64.39 27.50 17.33
CA TYR A 159 65.14 27.35 18.58
C TYR A 159 66.47 26.56 18.45
N GLN A 160 66.84 26.08 17.25
CA GLN A 160 68.10 25.35 17.03
C GLN A 160 69.27 26.23 16.54
N LEU A 161 69.08 27.54 16.37
CA LEU A 161 70.14 28.45 15.91
C LEU A 161 70.66 29.36 17.02
N LYS A 162 71.48 28.81 17.93
CA LYS A 162 72.61 29.52 18.56
C LYS A 162 73.67 28.52 19.05
N PRO A 163 74.75 28.27 18.29
CA PRO A 163 76.02 27.88 18.88
C PRO A 163 76.65 29.12 19.55
N ILE A 164 77.25 28.91 20.72
CA ILE A 164 78.10 29.86 21.45
C ILE A 164 79.37 30.13 20.64
#